data_AF-A0A5R8N232-F1
#
_entry.id   AF-A0A5R8N232-F1
#
_cell.length_a   1.000
_cell.length_b   1.000
_cell.length_c   1.000
_cell.angle_alpha   90.00
_cell.angle_beta   90.00
_cell.angle_gamma   90.00
#
_symmetry.space_group_name_H-M   'P 1'
#
loop_
_entity.id
_entity.type
_entity.pdbx_description
1 polymer ?
#
loop_
_entity_poly.entity_id
_entity_poly.type
_entity_poly.pdbx_seq_one_letter_code
_entity_poly.pdbx_strand_id
1 'polypeptide(L)' 'MSCEHLVCAQCAHPVIEGRCPLCRASRERMHQHGFAGLSPAAVVACLVVLLFVSLVLNHLFGV' A
#
# COMPACT_ATOMS: atom_id res chain seq x y z
N MET A 1 -6.41 -6.15 6.99
CA MET A 1 -7.89 -6.20 6.93
C MET A 1 -8.29 -6.01 5.47
N SER A 2 -8.56 -7.09 4.76
CA SER A 2 -8.90 -7.03 3.33
C SER A 2 -10.36 -6.68 3.11
N CYS A 3 -10.66 -5.89 2.08
CA CYS A 3 -12.03 -5.50 1.71
C CYS A 3 -12.88 -6.65 1.15
N GLU A 4 -12.30 -7.84 0.96
CA GLU A 4 -12.92 -8.98 0.26
C GLU A 4 -14.11 -9.61 1.01
N HIS A 5 -14.20 -9.43 2.34
CA HIS A 5 -15.30 -9.96 3.16
C HIS A 5 -16.25 -8.89 3.71
N LEU A 6 -16.00 -7.60 3.46
CA LEU A 6 -16.87 -6.54 3.97
C LEU A 6 -18.05 -6.31 3.02
N VAL A 7 -19.26 -6.53 3.53
CA VAL A 7 -20.52 -6.20 2.86
C VAL A 7 -21.06 -4.89 3.41
N CYS A 8 -21.46 -3.98 2.53
CA CYS A 8 -22.05 -2.70 2.92
C CYS A 8 -23.50 -2.88 3.39
N ALA A 9 -23.85 -2.40 4.58
CA ALA A 9 -25.23 -2.47 5.10
C ALA A 9 -26.24 -1.64 4.28
N GLN A 10 -25.79 -0.61 3.54
CA GLN A 10 -26.66 0.27 2.77
C GLN A 10 -27.08 -0.34 1.41
N CYS A 11 -26.17 -1.03 0.73
CA CYS A 11 -26.41 -1.55 -0.62
C CYS A 11 -26.30 -3.08 -0.73
N ALA A 12 -26.06 -3.77 0.40
CA ALA A 12 -25.89 -5.22 0.49
C ALA A 12 -24.91 -5.82 -0.54
N HIS A 13 -23.93 -5.02 -0.97
CA HIS A 13 -22.89 -5.43 -1.91
C HIS A 13 -21.51 -5.38 -1.24
N PRO A 14 -20.55 -6.20 -1.74
CA PRO A 14 -19.16 -6.08 -1.35
C PRO A 14 -18.63 -4.64 -1.49
N VAL A 15 -17.89 -4.20 -0.47
CA VAL A 15 -17.29 -2.86 -0.45
C VAL A 15 -16.26 -2.68 -1.58
N ILE A 16 -15.67 -3.78 -2.06
CA ILE A 16 -14.69 -3.79 -3.14
C ILE A 16 -15.23 -3.31 -4.49
N GLU A 17 -16.52 -3.48 -4.80
CA GLU A 17 -17.10 -2.97 -6.06
C GLU A 17 -17.37 -1.45 -6.05
N GLY A 18 -17.41 -0.80 -4.88
CA GLY A 18 -17.56 0.66 -4.79
C GLY A 18 -18.87 1.21 -5.39
N ARG A 19 -19.95 0.44 -5.36
CA ARG A 19 -21.26 0.76 -5.99
C ARG A 19 -22.01 1.93 -5.36
N CYS A 20 -21.74 2.23 -4.09
CA CYS A 20 -22.39 3.27 -3.31
C CYS A 20 -21.38 4.31 -2.76
N PRO A 21 -21.80 5.55 -2.44
CA PRO A 21 -20.88 6.57 -1.90
C PRO A 21 -20.25 6.13 -0.57
N LEU A 22 -21.00 5.46 0.29
CA LEU A 22 -20.48 4.90 1.55
C LEU A 22 -19.42 3.82 1.30
N CYS A 23 -19.64 2.97 0.30
CA CYS A 23 -18.74 1.91 -0.13
C CYS A 23 -17.40 2.48 -0.59
N ARG A 24 -17.45 3.54 -1.42
CA ARG A 24 -16.25 4.25 -1.88
C ARG A 24 -15.50 4.91 -0.73
N ALA A 25 -16.20 5.59 0.18
CA ALA A 25 -15.58 6.22 1.35
C ALA A 25 -14.94 5.19 2.31
N SER A 26 -15.55 4.01 2.50
CA SER A 26 -14.95 2.93 3.29
C SER A 26 -13.75 2.30 2.58
N ARG A 27 -13.82 2.12 1.25
CA ARG A 27 -12.70 1.63 0.43
C ARG A 27 -11.52 2.60 0.48
N GLU A 28 -11.75 3.89 0.30
CA GLU A 28 -10.72 4.94 0.42
C GLU A 28 -10.09 4.94 1.81
N ARG A 29 -10.88 4.87 2.88
CA ARG A 29 -10.35 4.73 4.25
C ARG A 29 -9.48 3.49 4.42
N MET A 30 -9.87 2.35 3.86
CA MET A 30 -9.08 1.12 3.95
C MET A 30 -7.78 1.23 3.14
N HIS A 31 -7.82 1.81 1.94
CA HIS A 31 -6.64 2.05 1.11
C HIS A 31 -5.72 3.14 1.67
N GLN A 32 -6.26 4.10 2.44
CA GLN A 32 -5.46 5.09 3.18
C GLN A 32 -4.65 4.49 4.34
N HIS A 33 -5.01 3.30 4.83
CA HIS A 33 -4.23 2.60 5.87
C HIS A 33 -2.99 1.87 5.32
N GLY A 34 -2.67 2.00 4.03
CA GLY A 34 -1.33 1.69 3.54
C GLY A 34 -0.33 2.71 4.11
N PHE A 35 0.28 2.39 5.26
CA PHE A 35 1.37 3.10 5.95
C PHE A 35 1.73 4.46 5.31
N ALA A 36 1.01 5.53 5.63
CA ALA A 36 1.35 6.90 5.18
C ALA A 36 1.61 7.07 3.66
N GLY A 37 0.93 6.31 2.79
CA GLY A 37 1.16 6.36 1.33
C GLY A 37 2.42 5.62 0.86
N LEU A 38 3.14 4.95 1.76
CA LEU A 38 4.22 4.02 1.42
C LEU A 38 3.58 2.76 0.85
N SER A 39 3.38 2.77 -0.46
CA SER A 39 3.07 1.55 -1.20
C SER A 39 4.16 0.50 -0.92
N PRO A 40 3.82 -0.79 -0.88
CA PRO A 40 4.81 -1.86 -0.76
C PRO A 40 5.94 -1.74 -1.79
N ALA A 41 5.60 -1.23 -2.99
CA ALA A 41 6.55 -0.91 -4.05
C ALA A 41 7.55 0.19 -3.65
N ALA A 42 7.11 1.24 -2.96
CA ALA A 42 7.99 2.31 -2.47
C ALA A 42 8.99 1.79 -1.42
N VAL A 43 8.55 0.90 -0.53
CA VAL A 43 9.43 0.24 0.46
C VAL A 43 10.50 -0.60 -0.25
N VAL A 44 10.09 -1.40 -1.24
CA VAL A 44 11.03 -2.21 -2.04
C VAL A 44 12.02 -1.31 -2.80
N ALA A 45 11.54 -0.24 -3.43
CA ALA A 45 12.41 0.71 -4.14
C ALA A 45 13.45 1.35 -3.21
N CYS A 46 13.05 1.80 -2.02
CA CYS A 46 13.97 2.33 -1.01
C CYS A 46 15.04 1.31 -0.61
N LEU A 47 14.66 0.05 -0.38
CA LEU A 47 15.62 -1.02 -0.05
C LEU A 47 16.63 -1.24 -1.18
N VAL A 48 16.17 -1.28 -2.44
CA VAL A 48 17.06 -1.44 -3.60
C VAL A 48 18.03 -0.27 -3.70
N VAL A 49 17.55 0.96 -3.54
CA VAL A 49 18.42 2.16 -3.55
C VAL A 49 19.49 2.07 -2.46
N LEU A 50 19.10 1.72 -1.23
CA LEU A 50 20.05 1.55 -0.12
C LEU A 50 21.09 0.47 -0.40
N LEU A 51 20.68 -0.64 -1.04
CA LEU A 51 21.57 -1.73 -1.42
C LEU A 51 22.59 -1.29 -2.49
N PHE A 52 22.14 -0.53 -3.50
CA PHE A 52 23.05 0.04 -4.49
C PHE A 52 24.02 1.03 -3.87
N VAL A 53 23.53 1.91 -2.98
CA VAL A 53 24.37 2.88 -2.27
C VAL A 53 25.42 2.16 -1.43
N SER A 54 25.04 1.14 -0.64
CA SER A 54 26.00 0.39 0.18
C SER A 54 27.01 -0.38 -0.67
N LEU A 55 26.60 -0.93 -1.81
CA LEU A 55 27.49 -1.66 -2.73
C LEU A 55 28.48 -0.71 -3.43
N VAL A 56 28.01 0.46 -3.86
CA VAL A 56 28.87 1.52 -4.42
C VAL A 56 29.84 2.04 -3.37
N LEU A 57 29.38 2.29 -2.13
CA LEU A 57 30.27 2.65 -1.04
C LEU A 57 31.29 1.56 -0.78
N ASN A 58 30.90 0.29 -0.70
CA ASN A 58 31.84 -0.79 -0.44
C ASN A 58 32.89 -0.90 -1.56
N HIS A 59 32.47 -0.74 -2.81
CA HIS A 59 33.37 -0.73 -3.97
C HIS A 59 34.32 0.49 -3.99
N LEU A 60 33.85 1.67 -3.56
CA LEU A 60 34.66 2.90 -3.52
C LEU A 60 35.60 2.95 -2.30
N PHE A 61 35.14 2.47 -1.15
CA PHE A 61 35.88 2.49 0.11
C PHE A 61 36.74 1.23 0.31
N GLY A 62 36.60 0.20 -0.55
CA GLY A 62 37.56 -0.89 -0.68
C GLY A 62 37.86 -1.64 0.61
N VAL A 63 36.81 -2.03 1.36
CA VAL A 63 36.95 -2.97 2.48
C VAL A 63 37.06 -4.39 1.96
#